data_AF-A0A831WVV2-F1
#
_entry.id   AF-A0A831WVV2-F1
#
_cell.length_a   1.000
_cell.length_b   1.000
_cell.length_c   1.000
_cell.angle_alpha   90.00
_cell.angle_beta   90.00
_cell.angle_gamma   90.00
#
_symmetry.space_group_name_H-M   'P 1'
#
loop_
_entity.id
_entity.type
_entity.pdbx_description
1 polymer ?
#
loop_
_entity_poly.entity_id
_entity_poly.type
_entity_poly.pdbx_seq_one_letter_code
_entity_poly.pdbx_strand_id
1 'polypeptide(L)'
;MRGRERNRPGCLAAPGGFYMNWMNVQQPAKLLAVRASNNLIAAKVKRSIILLAIFFLASAIAVSAQRRASRPSTAKEPEAKINIEELKNIQAVIETDRGNIILEFFPEAAPNHVASFVKLAQEGFYNGTTFHRIIKYGIIQGGDPLTKDPAKRSLYGTGGLNRLKAEFNQHKHVRGALSAVRIPGRPDSAGTQFFICVTDQPQLDGEFTVFGEVIAGIDVVTRISEVPVDDKQLATERVEVKSINIRPATAFEEPKPAPAHQVAPVIKYEPEELELTIEEMKRLRVVMETSMGEMTIEFLPEVAPNHVKHFAKYVKSGFYDGTTFSRIVPGFVIQGGDISTWPQDSPNRKRYWKKIEPIKAELNQTNFEKGVLGLAHGEDPDSGTIHFFIAVGRVSSLDGKYTAFGRVVEGLDVIDKIAAVKVDGERPLERIEIKRAYIK
;
A
#
# COMPACT_ATOMS: atom_id res chain seq x y z
N MET A 1 -78.97 7.04 -35.75
CA MET A 1 -79.84 7.01 -34.56
C MET A 1 -79.04 7.50 -33.36
N ARG A 2 -79.66 8.39 -32.56
CA ARG A 2 -79.38 8.86 -31.18
C ARG A 2 -78.25 8.12 -30.44
N GLY A 3 -77.32 8.73 -29.72
CA GLY A 3 -77.35 10.00 -29.00
C GLY A 3 -77.02 9.78 -27.52
N ARG A 4 -75.93 10.41 -27.07
CA ARG A 4 -75.76 11.16 -25.80
C ARG A 4 -75.80 10.45 -24.42
N GLU A 5 -74.76 10.76 -23.61
CA GLU A 5 -74.83 11.39 -22.24
C GLU A 5 -74.68 10.33 -21.13
N ARG A 6 -74.19 10.56 -19.89
CA ARG A 6 -73.65 11.70 -19.11
C ARG A 6 -73.03 11.11 -17.82
N ASN A 7 -72.09 11.86 -17.23
CA ASN A 7 -71.83 12.08 -15.79
C ASN A 7 -71.63 10.94 -14.74
N ARG A 8 -70.45 11.02 -14.08
CA ARG A 8 -70.11 11.13 -12.62
C ARG A 8 -71.18 10.75 -11.54
N PRO A 9 -70.81 10.80 -10.23
CA PRO A 9 -69.83 10.05 -9.43
C PRO A 9 -70.53 9.41 -8.19
N GLY A 10 -69.83 8.69 -7.30
CA GLY A 10 -70.48 8.26 -6.05
C GLY A 10 -69.59 7.50 -5.08
N CYS A 11 -68.99 8.24 -4.13
CA CYS A 11 -68.68 7.74 -2.80
C CYS A 11 -69.98 7.39 -2.06
N LEU A 12 -69.93 6.34 -1.23
CA LEU A 12 -70.57 6.14 0.08
C LEU A 12 -70.63 4.62 0.30
N ALA A 13 -69.77 4.11 1.19
CA ALA A 13 -70.07 3.87 2.60
C ALA A 13 -70.72 2.49 2.82
N ALA A 14 -70.05 1.74 3.68
CA ALA A 14 -70.40 0.43 4.26
C ALA A 14 -71.80 0.46 4.92
N PRO A 15 -72.45 -0.67 5.31
CA PRO A 15 -71.91 -1.54 6.38
C PRO A 15 -72.36 -3.02 6.39
N GLY A 16 -71.74 -3.82 7.26
CA GLY A 16 -72.51 -4.70 8.14
C GLY A 16 -72.27 -6.21 8.04
N GLY A 17 -71.82 -6.77 9.17
CA GLY A 17 -71.99 -8.17 9.54
C GLY A 17 -70.72 -9.02 9.34
N PHE A 18 -70.16 -9.71 10.32
CA PHE A 18 -70.75 -10.21 11.55
C PHE A 18 -69.67 -10.83 12.48
N TYR A 19 -69.98 -10.81 13.79
CA TYR A 19 -69.53 -11.68 14.90
C TYR A 19 -68.14 -11.52 15.57
N MET A 20 -68.19 -10.99 16.82
CA MET A 20 -67.75 -11.56 18.11
C MET A 20 -66.74 -12.73 18.07
N ASN A 21 -65.69 -12.85 18.90
CA ASN A 21 -65.59 -12.58 20.33
C ASN A 21 -64.11 -12.55 20.80
N TRP A 22 -63.81 -11.57 21.66
CA TRP A 22 -62.97 -11.56 22.87
C TRP A 22 -61.67 -12.38 23.03
N MET A 23 -60.60 -11.62 23.33
CA MET A 23 -59.55 -11.77 24.38
C MET A 23 -58.92 -13.17 24.60
N ASN A 24 -57.60 -13.37 24.69
CA ASN A 24 -56.62 -12.59 25.45
C ASN A 24 -55.18 -13.14 25.24
N VAL A 25 -54.20 -12.29 25.59
CA VAL A 25 -52.81 -12.55 26.06
C VAL A 25 -51.66 -12.93 25.09
N GLN A 26 -50.58 -12.15 25.26
CA GLN A 26 -49.13 -12.39 25.05
C GLN A 26 -48.50 -12.04 23.68
N GLN A 27 -47.86 -10.87 23.62
CA GLN A 27 -46.57 -10.74 22.91
C GLN A 27 -45.47 -11.42 23.76
N PRO A 28 -44.42 -11.97 23.14
CA PRO A 28 -43.18 -11.16 23.10
C PRO A 28 -42.29 -11.33 21.85
N ALA A 29 -41.65 -10.22 21.48
CA ALA A 29 -40.25 -10.11 21.06
C ALA A 29 -39.59 -11.32 20.35
N LYS A 30 -39.74 -11.42 19.02
CA LYS A 30 -38.80 -12.17 18.14
C LYS A 30 -38.66 -11.51 16.78
N LEU A 31 -38.16 -10.27 16.71
CA LEU A 31 -37.75 -9.70 15.42
C LEU A 31 -36.54 -8.74 15.51
N LEU A 32 -35.63 -8.98 16.46
CA LEU A 32 -34.37 -8.23 16.58
C LEU A 32 -33.11 -9.13 16.67
N ALA A 33 -33.24 -10.46 16.63
CA ALA A 33 -32.10 -11.39 16.71
C ALA A 33 -31.60 -11.91 15.34
N VAL A 34 -32.34 -11.71 14.25
CA VAL A 34 -31.96 -12.27 12.93
C VAL A 34 -31.00 -11.35 12.16
N ARG A 35 -30.91 -10.06 12.50
CA ARG A 35 -29.95 -9.12 11.86
C ARG A 35 -28.57 -9.05 12.52
N ALA A 36 -28.45 -9.37 13.81
CA ALA A 36 -27.15 -9.42 14.49
C ALA A 36 -26.36 -10.72 14.21
N SER A 37 -27.07 -11.83 13.94
CA SER A 37 -26.47 -13.15 13.72
C SER A 37 -25.78 -13.27 12.36
N ASN A 38 -26.31 -12.61 11.32
CA ASN A 38 -25.75 -12.68 9.97
C ASN A 38 -24.43 -11.90 9.81
N ASN A 39 -24.22 -10.83 10.60
CA ASN A 39 -22.97 -10.06 10.57
C ASN A 39 -21.84 -10.73 11.37
N LEU A 40 -22.15 -11.48 12.44
CA LEU A 40 -21.17 -12.28 13.18
C LEU A 40 -20.73 -13.54 12.41
N ILE A 41 -21.63 -14.14 11.63
CA ILE A 41 -21.30 -15.27 10.75
C ILE A 41 -20.49 -14.78 9.55
N ALA A 42 -20.83 -13.64 8.92
CA ALA A 42 -20.04 -13.06 7.84
C ALA A 42 -18.62 -12.64 8.27
N ALA A 43 -18.46 -12.11 9.49
CA ALA A 43 -17.15 -11.76 10.06
C ALA A 43 -16.32 -13.00 10.46
N LYS A 44 -16.95 -14.08 10.96
CA LYS A 44 -16.29 -15.37 11.20
C LYS A 44 -15.89 -16.08 9.90
N VAL A 45 -16.72 -15.99 8.86
CA VAL A 45 -16.42 -16.59 7.53
C VAL A 45 -15.29 -15.84 6.81
N LYS A 46 -15.19 -14.50 6.95
CA LYS A 46 -14.03 -13.73 6.45
C LYS A 46 -12.73 -13.99 7.22
N ARG A 47 -12.79 -14.20 8.55
CA ARG A 47 -11.62 -14.64 9.35
C ARG A 47 -11.07 -16.00 8.92
N SER A 48 -11.94 -16.89 8.43
CA SER A 48 -11.51 -18.22 7.97
C SER A 48 -10.85 -18.20 6.60
N ILE A 49 -11.23 -17.35 5.64
CA ILE A 49 -10.76 -17.45 4.24
C ILE A 49 -9.26 -17.11 4.09
N ILE A 50 -8.73 -16.14 4.83
CA ILE A 50 -7.30 -15.76 4.71
C ILE A 50 -6.39 -16.73 5.47
N LEU A 51 -6.84 -17.23 6.62
CA LEU A 51 -6.18 -18.35 7.28
C LEU A 51 -6.19 -19.55 6.32
N LEU A 52 -7.35 -20.00 5.82
CA LEU A 52 -7.49 -21.16 4.91
C LEU A 52 -6.64 -21.06 3.63
N ALA A 53 -6.40 -19.85 3.13
CA ALA A 53 -5.58 -19.57 1.95
C ALA A 53 -4.08 -19.89 2.13
N ILE A 54 -3.57 -19.92 3.36
CA ILE A 54 -2.21 -20.39 3.69
C ILE A 54 -2.22 -21.90 4.07
N PHE A 55 -3.39 -22.53 4.26
CA PHE A 55 -3.53 -23.88 4.83
C PHE A 55 -3.44 -25.08 3.87
N PHE A 56 -3.32 -24.92 2.55
CA PHE A 56 -3.27 -26.09 1.66
C PHE A 56 -1.84 -26.51 1.29
N LEU A 57 -1.37 -27.58 1.94
CA LEU A 57 -0.39 -28.49 1.34
C LEU A 57 -0.55 -29.97 1.78
N ALA A 58 -0.65 -30.82 0.73
CA ALA A 58 -0.34 -32.24 0.61
C ALA A 58 -1.18 -33.27 1.39
N SER A 59 -2.05 -33.97 0.64
CA SER A 59 -2.41 -35.36 0.91
C SER A 59 -1.86 -36.29 -0.19
N ALA A 60 -1.36 -37.44 0.29
CA ALA A 60 -0.97 -38.67 -0.42
C ALA A 60 0.39 -38.74 -1.14
N ILE A 61 1.39 -39.31 -0.45
CA ILE A 61 2.23 -40.40 -0.98
C ILE A 61 2.52 -41.39 0.16
N ALA A 62 2.08 -42.64 0.01
CA ALA A 62 2.54 -43.77 0.82
C ALA A 62 3.81 -44.35 0.16
N VAL A 63 4.92 -44.43 0.89
CA VAL A 63 6.08 -45.24 0.51
C VAL A 63 6.57 -46.02 1.72
N SER A 64 6.72 -47.32 1.49
CA SER A 64 7.19 -48.37 2.38
C SER A 64 8.50 -48.04 3.10
N ALA A 65 8.53 -48.32 4.40
CA ALA A 65 9.71 -48.26 5.24
C ALA A 65 10.72 -49.35 4.84
N GLN A 66 11.85 -48.95 4.27
CA GLN A 66 13.03 -49.81 4.16
C GLN A 66 14.14 -49.21 5.02
N ARG A 67 14.49 -49.92 6.09
CA ARG A 67 15.56 -49.58 7.02
C ARG A 67 16.88 -49.43 6.25
N ARG A 68 17.53 -48.27 6.36
CA ARG A 68 18.94 -48.10 6.01
C ARG A 68 19.74 -47.66 7.23
N ALA A 69 20.85 -48.36 7.42
CA ALA A 69 21.75 -48.26 8.55
C ALA A 69 22.35 -46.86 8.73
N SER A 70 22.48 -46.46 9.99
CA SER A 70 23.09 -45.23 10.46
C SER A 70 24.58 -45.15 10.08
N ARG A 71 24.96 -44.12 9.31
CA ARG A 71 26.35 -43.66 9.23
C ARG A 71 26.65 -42.70 10.39
N PRO A 72 27.92 -42.60 10.85
CA PRO A 72 28.25 -41.83 12.03
C PRO A 72 28.08 -40.34 11.78
N SER A 73 27.51 -39.68 12.79
CA SER A 73 27.33 -38.23 12.86
C SER A 73 28.68 -37.53 12.76
N THR A 74 28.87 -36.74 11.71
CA THR A 74 29.94 -35.73 11.64
C THR A 74 29.80 -34.78 12.82
N ALA A 75 30.94 -34.46 13.44
CA ALA A 75 31.03 -33.55 14.57
C ALA A 75 30.34 -32.21 14.26
N LYS A 76 29.57 -31.69 15.23
CA LYS A 76 28.98 -30.35 15.16
C LYS A 76 30.10 -29.33 15.03
N GLU A 77 30.16 -28.68 13.87
CA GLU A 77 30.84 -27.40 13.68
C GLU A 77 30.33 -26.43 14.76
N PRO A 78 31.19 -25.63 15.41
CA PRO A 78 30.75 -24.69 16.43
C PRO A 78 29.74 -23.71 15.82
N GLU A 79 28.54 -23.65 16.38
CA GLU A 79 27.48 -22.72 15.99
C GLU A 79 28.04 -21.28 16.12
N ALA A 80 28.29 -20.63 14.98
CA ALA A 80 28.79 -19.27 14.95
C ALA A 80 27.80 -18.37 15.70
N LYS A 81 28.30 -17.64 16.71
CA LYS A 81 27.46 -16.71 17.48
C LYS A 81 26.92 -15.62 16.56
N ILE A 82 25.60 -15.48 16.49
CA ILE A 82 24.93 -14.45 15.70
C ILE A 82 25.31 -13.07 16.27
N ASN A 83 25.85 -12.20 15.42
CA ASN A 83 26.19 -10.82 15.79
C ASN A 83 25.00 -9.89 15.47
N ILE A 84 24.20 -9.58 16.48
CA ILE A 84 23.01 -8.72 16.34
C ILE A 84 23.36 -7.33 15.82
N GLU A 85 24.47 -6.75 16.30
CA GLU A 85 24.87 -5.39 15.91
C GLU A 85 25.27 -5.31 14.44
N GLU A 86 25.86 -6.36 13.89
CA GLU A 86 26.12 -6.45 12.45
C GLU A 86 24.81 -6.54 11.66
N LEU A 87 23.87 -7.38 12.11
CA LEU A 87 22.58 -7.56 11.44
C LEU A 87 21.68 -6.32 11.49
N LYS A 88 21.81 -5.47 12.52
CA LYS A 88 21.12 -4.17 12.60
C LYS A 88 21.59 -3.19 11.53
N ASN A 89 22.83 -3.31 11.09
CA ASN A 89 23.49 -2.36 10.20
C ASN A 89 23.50 -2.82 8.75
N ILE A 90 22.60 -3.72 8.36
CA ILE A 90 22.48 -4.22 6.98
C ILE A 90 21.02 -4.20 6.50
N GLN A 91 20.86 -4.09 5.18
CA GLN A 91 19.59 -4.16 4.48
C GLN A 91 19.67 -5.20 3.36
N ALA A 92 18.54 -5.76 2.97
CA ALA A 92 18.43 -6.57 1.75
C ALA A 92 17.72 -5.82 0.64
N VAL A 93 18.27 -5.86 -0.57
CA VAL A 93 17.64 -5.35 -1.79
C VAL A 93 17.25 -6.56 -2.64
N ILE A 94 15.95 -6.83 -2.70
CA ILE A 94 15.37 -7.84 -3.60
C ILE A 94 15.15 -7.17 -4.97
N GLU A 95 15.89 -7.63 -5.98
CA GLU A 95 15.70 -7.19 -7.35
C GLU A 95 14.73 -8.14 -8.06
N THR A 96 13.69 -7.58 -8.67
CA THR A 96 12.71 -8.35 -9.46
C THR A 96 12.58 -7.78 -10.87
N ASP A 97 11.82 -8.46 -11.71
CA ASP A 97 11.38 -7.92 -13.00
C ASP A 97 10.27 -6.85 -12.89
N ARG A 98 9.75 -6.59 -11.68
CA ARG A 98 8.75 -5.55 -11.40
C ARG A 98 9.33 -4.33 -10.67
N GLY A 99 10.60 -4.40 -10.25
CA GLY A 99 11.30 -3.35 -9.50
C GLY A 99 12.01 -3.90 -8.27
N ASN A 100 12.56 -3.00 -7.44
CA ASN A 100 13.33 -3.37 -6.26
C ASN A 100 12.51 -3.23 -4.98
N ILE A 101 12.64 -4.21 -4.08
CA ILE A 101 12.07 -4.16 -2.73
C ILE A 101 13.23 -4.13 -1.74
N ILE A 102 13.25 -3.15 -0.84
CA ILE A 102 14.30 -3.02 0.17
C ILE A 102 13.73 -3.40 1.53
N LEU A 103 14.42 -4.28 2.23
CA LEU A 103 14.05 -4.81 3.52
C LEU A 103 14.99 -4.29 4.61
N GLU A 104 14.41 -3.89 5.74
CA GLU A 104 15.08 -3.75 7.03
C GLU A 104 14.72 -4.95 7.92
N PHE A 105 15.62 -5.32 8.81
CA PHE A 105 15.51 -6.52 9.62
C PHE A 105 15.24 -6.21 11.09
N PHE A 106 14.61 -7.15 11.79
CA PHE A 106 14.40 -7.11 13.24
C PHE A 106 15.24 -8.18 13.94
N PRO A 107 16.59 -8.05 13.98
CA PRO A 107 17.47 -9.09 14.50
C PRO A 107 17.30 -9.30 16.01
N GLU A 108 16.81 -8.32 16.76
CA GLU A 108 16.50 -8.51 18.19
C GLU A 108 15.24 -9.37 18.40
N ALA A 109 14.29 -9.31 17.46
CA ALA A 109 13.02 -10.04 17.56
C ALA A 109 13.10 -11.46 16.96
N ALA A 110 13.90 -11.64 15.91
CA ALA A 110 14.02 -12.90 15.18
C ALA A 110 15.46 -13.13 14.65
N PRO A 111 16.46 -13.26 15.54
CA PRO A 111 17.87 -13.33 15.16
C PRO A 111 18.20 -14.49 14.23
N ASN A 112 17.61 -15.67 14.44
CA ASN A 112 17.90 -16.85 13.63
C ASN A 112 17.31 -16.73 12.22
N HIS A 113 16.11 -16.14 12.10
CA HIS A 113 15.51 -15.86 10.79
C HIS A 113 16.31 -14.84 10.00
N VAL A 114 16.70 -13.73 10.63
CA VAL A 114 17.52 -12.69 9.98
C VAL A 114 18.86 -13.27 9.55
N ALA A 115 19.58 -13.95 10.44
CA ALA A 115 20.87 -14.56 10.12
C ALA A 115 20.76 -15.58 8.97
N SER A 116 19.72 -16.43 8.99
CA SER A 116 19.49 -17.42 7.92
C SER A 116 19.16 -16.73 6.59
N PHE A 117 18.30 -15.71 6.58
CA PHE A 117 17.94 -14.99 5.36
C PHE A 117 19.14 -14.28 4.75
N VAL A 118 19.91 -13.56 5.57
CA VAL A 118 21.12 -12.82 5.15
C VAL A 118 22.17 -13.77 4.58
N LYS A 119 22.46 -14.88 5.27
CA LYS A 119 23.40 -15.90 4.79
C LYS A 119 22.98 -16.45 3.43
N LEU A 120 21.71 -16.85 3.29
CA LEU A 120 21.19 -17.43 2.05
C LEU A 120 21.19 -16.39 0.91
N ALA A 121 20.89 -15.12 1.20
CA ALA A 121 20.97 -14.04 0.21
C ALA A 121 22.42 -13.84 -0.28
N GLN A 122 23.40 -13.79 0.63
CA GLN A 122 24.82 -13.69 0.29
C GLN A 122 25.33 -14.88 -0.53
N GLU A 123 24.79 -16.08 -0.29
CA GLU A 123 25.08 -17.30 -1.06
C GLU A 123 24.33 -17.34 -2.41
N GLY A 124 23.51 -16.34 -2.75
CA GLY A 124 22.72 -16.31 -3.98
C GLY A 124 21.58 -17.33 -4.02
N PHE A 125 21.18 -17.89 -2.87
CA PHE A 125 20.16 -18.93 -2.77
C PHE A 125 18.83 -18.50 -3.41
N TYR A 126 18.46 -17.23 -3.27
CA TYR A 126 17.16 -16.72 -3.74
C TYR A 126 17.12 -16.42 -5.24
N ASN A 127 18.27 -16.37 -5.93
CA ASN A 127 18.33 -16.06 -7.35
C ASN A 127 17.57 -17.11 -8.17
N GLY A 128 16.67 -16.64 -9.03
CA GLY A 128 15.78 -17.46 -9.86
C GLY A 128 14.57 -18.04 -9.13
N THR A 129 14.41 -17.81 -7.82
CA THR A 129 13.15 -18.13 -7.14
C THR A 129 12.05 -17.15 -7.55
N THR A 130 10.78 -17.48 -7.32
CA THR A 130 9.66 -16.60 -7.67
C THR A 130 8.78 -16.25 -6.47
N PHE A 131 8.12 -15.10 -6.55
CA PHE A 131 6.89 -14.85 -5.79
C PHE A 131 5.78 -15.73 -6.37
N HIS A 132 5.65 -16.94 -5.84
CA HIS A 132 4.86 -18.01 -6.46
C HIS A 132 3.42 -18.03 -6.01
N ARG A 133 3.12 -17.59 -4.78
CA ARG A 133 1.75 -17.52 -4.23
C ARG A 133 1.40 -16.08 -3.90
N ILE A 134 0.25 -15.64 -4.38
CA ILE A 134 -0.17 -14.24 -4.32
C ILE A 134 -1.64 -14.17 -3.91
N ILE A 135 -1.90 -13.46 -2.82
CA ILE A 135 -3.26 -13.04 -2.45
C ILE A 135 -3.34 -11.56 -2.82
N LYS A 136 -4.17 -11.22 -3.81
CA LYS A 136 -4.32 -9.83 -4.28
C LYS A 136 -4.64 -8.90 -3.11
N TYR A 137 -3.79 -7.89 -2.92
CA TYR A 137 -3.80 -6.96 -1.77
C TYR A 137 -3.70 -7.60 -0.38
N GLY A 138 -3.44 -8.91 -0.26
CA GLY A 138 -3.21 -9.61 1.00
C GLY A 138 -1.72 -9.76 1.29
N ILE A 139 -1.10 -10.77 0.66
CA ILE A 139 0.32 -11.10 0.81
C ILE A 139 0.92 -11.53 -0.52
N ILE A 140 2.25 -11.36 -0.64
CA ILE A 140 3.05 -12.02 -1.68
C ILE A 140 4.04 -12.97 -1.00
N GLN A 141 4.12 -14.22 -1.47
CA GLN A 141 4.95 -15.26 -0.85
C GLN A 141 6.04 -15.73 -1.81
N GLY A 142 7.28 -15.76 -1.31
CA GLY A 142 8.50 -16.12 -2.05
C GLY A 142 9.45 -17.01 -1.26
N GLY A 143 10.66 -17.24 -1.81
CA GLY A 143 11.73 -17.97 -1.13
C GLY A 143 11.66 -19.50 -1.19
N ASP A 144 10.79 -20.07 -2.03
CA ASP A 144 10.74 -21.51 -2.27
C ASP A 144 11.78 -21.91 -3.35
N PRO A 145 12.80 -22.74 -3.03
CA PRO A 145 13.81 -23.17 -4.00
C PRO A 145 13.26 -23.97 -5.18
N LEU A 146 12.10 -24.62 -5.04
CA LEU A 146 11.50 -25.39 -6.12
C LEU A 146 11.00 -24.50 -7.27
N THR A 147 10.77 -23.22 -6.99
CA THR A 147 10.30 -22.23 -7.98
C THR A 147 11.33 -21.86 -9.05
N LYS A 148 12.60 -22.22 -8.81
CA LYS A 148 13.66 -22.12 -9.82
C LYS A 148 13.40 -22.99 -11.04
N ASP A 149 12.64 -24.07 -10.87
CA ASP A 149 12.29 -24.99 -11.93
C ASP A 149 10.79 -24.85 -12.28
N PRO A 150 10.44 -24.28 -13.45
CA PRO A 150 9.06 -24.20 -13.92
C PRO A 150 8.36 -25.56 -14.00
N ALA A 151 9.08 -26.66 -14.24
CA ALA A 151 8.51 -28.00 -14.31
C ALA A 151 8.01 -28.51 -12.94
N LYS A 152 8.44 -27.89 -11.84
CA LYS A 152 8.03 -28.23 -10.47
C LYS A 152 6.86 -27.41 -9.95
N ARG A 153 6.11 -26.72 -10.82
CA ARG A 153 4.96 -25.88 -10.43
C ARG A 153 3.99 -26.57 -9.46
N SER A 154 3.74 -27.87 -9.63
CA SER A 154 2.87 -28.66 -8.75
C SER A 154 3.39 -28.83 -7.32
N LEU A 155 4.67 -28.53 -7.07
CA LEU A 155 5.35 -28.64 -5.78
C LEU A 155 5.62 -27.28 -5.14
N TYR A 156 5.20 -26.17 -5.75
CA TYR A 156 5.42 -24.82 -5.19
C TYR A 156 4.74 -24.68 -3.82
N GLY A 157 5.44 -24.05 -2.89
CA GLY A 157 5.09 -23.92 -1.47
C GLY A 157 5.62 -25.06 -0.60
N THR A 158 6.17 -26.13 -1.16
CA THR A 158 6.64 -27.31 -0.38
C THR A 158 8.12 -27.25 -0.01
N GLY A 159 8.92 -26.46 -0.74
CA GLY A 159 10.38 -26.47 -0.62
C GLY A 159 10.91 -25.59 0.51
N GLY A 160 12.11 -25.92 1.00
CA GLY A 160 12.85 -25.03 1.91
C GLY A 160 12.30 -24.87 3.33
N LEU A 161 11.33 -25.70 3.76
CA LEU A 161 10.74 -25.69 5.11
C LEU A 161 11.48 -26.62 6.09
N ASN A 162 11.11 -26.59 7.38
CA ASN A 162 11.67 -27.40 8.49
C ASN A 162 13.17 -27.16 8.77
N ARG A 163 13.58 -25.89 8.78
CA ARG A 163 14.97 -25.46 9.01
C ARG A 163 15.13 -24.58 10.23
N LEU A 164 14.08 -23.85 10.62
CA LEU A 164 14.10 -22.84 11.68
C LEU A 164 12.97 -23.06 12.68
N LYS A 165 13.29 -22.85 13.96
CA LYS A 165 12.31 -22.76 15.05
C LYS A 165 11.58 -21.42 14.99
N ALA A 166 10.35 -21.36 15.48
CA ALA A 166 9.61 -20.12 15.55
C ALA A 166 10.28 -19.12 16.51
N GLU A 167 10.35 -17.86 16.11
CA GLU A 167 10.74 -16.71 16.94
C GLU A 167 9.55 -15.75 17.00
N PHE A 168 8.43 -16.20 17.61
CA PHE A 168 7.23 -15.37 17.71
C PHE A 168 7.51 -14.11 18.52
N ASN A 169 6.97 -12.98 18.07
CA ASN A 169 7.26 -11.68 18.65
C ASN A 169 6.05 -10.72 18.57
N GLN A 170 6.23 -9.51 19.08
CA GLN A 170 5.17 -8.50 19.20
C GLN A 170 4.97 -7.65 17.94
N HIS A 171 5.84 -7.80 16.93
CA HIS A 171 5.67 -7.07 15.67
C HIS A 171 4.38 -7.51 14.99
N LYS A 172 3.67 -6.54 14.41
CA LYS A 172 2.36 -6.74 13.79
C LYS A 172 2.54 -6.93 12.29
N HIS A 173 1.66 -7.71 11.68
CA HIS A 173 1.62 -7.91 10.23
C HIS A 173 0.95 -6.71 9.53
N VAL A 174 1.52 -5.53 9.71
CA VAL A 174 1.09 -4.31 8.99
C VAL A 174 1.58 -4.34 7.55
N ARG A 175 1.05 -3.46 6.69
CA ARG A 175 1.56 -3.26 5.32
C ARG A 175 3.08 -3.10 5.33
N GLY A 176 3.76 -3.96 4.56
CA GLY A 176 5.22 -4.03 4.47
C GLY A 176 5.89 -5.04 5.40
N ALA A 177 5.18 -5.64 6.37
CA ALA A 177 5.79 -6.64 7.26
C ALA A 177 6.35 -7.84 6.48
N LEU A 178 7.58 -8.23 6.80
CA LEU A 178 8.26 -9.41 6.29
C LEU A 178 8.19 -10.52 7.33
N SER A 179 7.61 -11.66 6.96
CA SER A 179 7.30 -12.73 7.90
C SER A 179 7.60 -14.12 7.34
N ALA A 180 7.95 -15.05 8.21
CA ALA A 180 8.35 -16.40 7.85
C ALA A 180 7.13 -17.28 7.52
N VAL A 181 7.24 -18.11 6.49
CA VAL A 181 6.24 -19.16 6.21
C VAL A 181 6.52 -20.36 7.11
N ARG A 182 5.46 -21.02 7.58
CA ARG A 182 5.54 -22.28 8.33
C ARG A 182 4.50 -23.28 7.85
N ILE A 183 4.72 -24.56 8.17
CA ILE A 183 3.73 -25.61 8.03
C ILE A 183 2.62 -25.40 9.08
N PRO A 184 1.36 -25.44 8.67
CA PRO A 184 0.22 -25.43 9.58
C PRO A 184 0.33 -26.45 10.71
N GLY A 185 0.00 -26.03 11.94
CA GLY A 185 0.08 -26.89 13.14
C GLY A 185 1.50 -27.27 13.58
N ARG A 186 2.54 -26.76 12.91
CA ARG A 186 3.95 -27.01 13.24
C ARG A 186 4.70 -25.67 13.38
N PRO A 187 4.72 -25.06 14.56
CA PRO A 187 5.41 -23.77 14.79
C PRO A 187 6.87 -23.78 14.33
N ASP A 188 7.64 -24.82 14.66
CA ASP A 188 9.08 -24.94 14.37
C ASP A 188 9.37 -25.55 13.00
N SER A 189 8.67 -25.08 11.97
CA SER A 189 8.80 -25.60 10.60
C SER A 189 9.16 -24.53 9.57
N ALA A 190 9.53 -23.35 10.02
CA ALA A 190 9.98 -22.28 9.15
C ALA A 190 11.26 -22.66 8.39
N GLY A 191 11.62 -21.88 7.39
CA GLY A 191 12.86 -22.09 6.66
C GLY A 191 13.15 -20.97 5.69
N THR A 192 13.33 -21.26 4.41
CA THR A 192 13.76 -20.26 3.42
C THR A 192 12.61 -19.41 2.87
N GLN A 193 11.37 -19.89 3.00
CA GLN A 193 10.19 -19.20 2.49
C GLN A 193 9.75 -18.06 3.41
N PHE A 194 9.33 -16.96 2.79
CA PHE A 194 8.84 -15.76 3.46
C PHE A 194 7.64 -15.18 2.71
N PHE A 195 6.89 -14.32 3.38
CA PHE A 195 5.87 -13.49 2.76
C PHE A 195 6.00 -12.03 3.18
N ILE A 196 5.46 -11.15 2.34
CA ILE A 196 5.37 -9.72 2.58
C ILE A 196 3.90 -9.32 2.60
N CYS A 197 3.47 -8.62 3.64
CA CYS A 197 2.12 -8.08 3.77
C CYS A 197 1.90 -6.90 2.82
N VAL A 198 0.91 -7.01 1.93
CA VAL A 198 0.53 -5.92 1.02
C VAL A 198 -0.42 -4.96 1.71
N THR A 199 -1.32 -5.46 2.54
CA THR A 199 -2.12 -4.67 3.49
C THR A 199 -2.03 -5.29 4.87
N ASP A 200 -2.53 -4.60 5.90
CA ASP A 200 -2.55 -5.12 7.26
C ASP A 200 -3.26 -6.49 7.34
N GLN A 201 -2.59 -7.47 7.96
CA GLN A 201 -3.06 -8.83 8.18
C GLN A 201 -3.09 -9.16 9.69
N PRO A 202 -3.87 -8.44 10.52
CA PRO A 202 -3.87 -8.61 11.98
C PRO A 202 -4.22 -10.04 12.44
N GLN A 203 -4.91 -10.82 11.60
CA GLN A 203 -5.20 -12.23 11.86
C GLN A 203 -3.97 -13.14 11.86
N LEU A 204 -2.80 -12.67 11.41
CA LEU A 204 -1.54 -13.41 11.41
C LEU A 204 -0.68 -13.08 12.64
N ASP A 205 -1.06 -12.08 13.43
CA ASP A 205 -0.29 -11.62 14.59
C ASP A 205 -0.14 -12.71 15.65
N GLY A 206 1.10 -12.91 16.13
CA GLY A 206 1.43 -13.96 17.11
C GLY A 206 1.46 -15.37 16.53
N GLU A 207 1.02 -15.57 15.29
CA GLU A 207 0.98 -16.88 14.63
C GLU A 207 2.19 -17.12 13.71
N PHE A 208 2.89 -16.07 13.30
CA PHE A 208 4.05 -16.13 12.40
C PHE A 208 5.18 -15.24 12.93
N THR A 209 6.42 -15.60 12.59
CA THR A 209 7.61 -14.81 12.95
C THR A 209 7.80 -13.66 11.96
N VAL A 210 7.50 -12.44 12.41
CA VAL A 210 7.88 -11.22 11.69
C VAL A 210 9.36 -10.96 11.96
N PHE A 211 10.18 -10.88 10.92
CA PHE A 211 11.64 -10.73 11.06
C PHE A 211 12.21 -9.52 10.31
N GLY A 212 11.35 -8.68 9.76
CA GLY A 212 11.71 -7.42 9.14
C GLY A 212 10.51 -6.70 8.55
N GLU A 213 10.79 -5.69 7.74
CA GLU A 213 9.79 -4.94 7.00
C GLU A 213 10.34 -4.34 5.72
N VAL A 214 9.44 -4.03 4.79
CA VAL A 214 9.73 -3.30 3.57
C VAL A 214 9.92 -1.82 3.90
N ILE A 215 11.14 -1.34 3.71
CA ILE A 215 11.48 0.07 3.83
C ILE A 215 11.52 0.80 2.48
N ALA A 216 11.48 0.11 1.34
CA ALA A 216 11.25 0.73 0.03
C ALA A 216 10.68 -0.29 -0.97
N GLY A 217 9.93 0.17 -1.97
CA GLY A 217 9.34 -0.71 -2.98
C GLY A 217 8.00 -1.35 -2.56
N ILE A 218 7.22 -0.72 -1.69
CA ILE A 218 5.89 -1.21 -1.31
C ILE A 218 4.89 -1.14 -2.48
N ASP A 219 5.10 -0.24 -3.45
CA ASP A 219 4.41 -0.20 -4.73
C ASP A 219 4.77 -1.43 -5.59
N VAL A 220 6.04 -1.86 -5.58
CA VAL A 220 6.48 -3.09 -6.26
C VAL A 220 5.79 -4.29 -5.64
N VAL A 221 5.74 -4.37 -4.30
CA VAL A 221 4.97 -5.39 -3.57
C VAL A 221 3.50 -5.38 -3.98
N THR A 222 2.89 -4.19 -4.11
CA THR A 222 1.49 -4.03 -4.54
C THR A 222 1.28 -4.49 -5.98
N ARG A 223 2.14 -4.07 -6.91
CA ARG A 223 2.10 -4.49 -8.32
C ARG A 223 2.30 -6.00 -8.47
N ILE A 224 3.22 -6.60 -7.72
CA ILE A 224 3.37 -8.06 -7.67
C ILE A 224 2.05 -8.69 -7.19
N SER A 225 1.38 -8.11 -6.20
CA SER A 225 0.11 -8.65 -5.70
C SER A 225 -1.04 -8.66 -6.73
N GLU A 226 -0.94 -7.85 -7.78
CA GLU A 226 -1.97 -7.72 -8.81
C GLU A 226 -1.78 -8.71 -9.97
N VAL A 227 -0.66 -9.44 -9.98
CA VAL A 227 -0.35 -10.45 -10.98
C VAL A 227 -1.46 -11.52 -11.03
N PRO A 228 -1.92 -11.95 -12.22
CA PRO A 228 -2.98 -12.95 -12.33
C PRO A 228 -2.57 -14.28 -11.69
N VAL A 229 -3.49 -14.89 -10.95
CA VAL A 229 -3.28 -16.17 -10.24
C VAL A 229 -4.28 -17.23 -10.70
N ASP A 230 -3.91 -18.50 -10.53
CA ASP A 230 -4.83 -19.63 -10.68
C ASP A 230 -5.74 -19.82 -9.45
N ASP A 231 -6.57 -20.86 -9.49
CA ASP A 231 -7.50 -21.24 -8.42
C ASP A 231 -6.80 -21.59 -7.09
N LYS A 232 -5.50 -21.90 -7.13
CA LYS A 232 -4.64 -22.18 -5.98
C LYS A 232 -3.84 -20.96 -5.53
N GLN A 233 -4.15 -19.79 -6.06
CA GLN A 233 -3.46 -18.52 -5.79
C GLN A 233 -1.99 -18.54 -6.26
N LEU A 234 -1.63 -19.45 -7.16
CA LEU A 234 -0.29 -19.46 -7.74
C LEU A 234 -0.23 -18.47 -8.90
N ALA A 235 0.81 -17.64 -8.93
CA ALA A 235 1.06 -16.69 -10.01
C ALA A 235 1.08 -17.43 -11.36
N THR A 236 0.30 -16.97 -12.33
CA THR A 236 0.22 -17.58 -13.68
C THR A 236 1.41 -17.20 -14.54
N GLU A 237 1.99 -16.03 -14.29
CA GLU A 237 3.28 -15.60 -14.82
C GLU A 237 4.38 -15.70 -13.76
N ARG A 238 5.64 -15.75 -14.20
CA ARG A 238 6.79 -15.79 -13.30
C ARG A 238 7.12 -14.37 -12.83
N VAL A 239 7.00 -14.14 -11.54
CA VAL A 239 7.56 -12.95 -10.87
C VAL A 239 8.87 -13.36 -10.22
N GLU A 240 9.97 -13.18 -10.95
CA GLU A 240 11.27 -13.74 -10.58
C GLU A 240 12.09 -12.79 -9.69
N VAL A 241 12.72 -13.37 -8.66
CA VAL A 241 13.77 -12.73 -7.86
C VAL A 241 15.09 -12.91 -8.61
N LYS A 242 15.59 -11.83 -9.20
CA LYS A 242 16.86 -11.81 -9.94
C LYS A 242 18.04 -11.98 -8.99
N SER A 243 18.02 -11.21 -7.90
CA SER A 243 19.01 -11.25 -6.84
C SER A 243 18.45 -10.74 -5.51
N ILE A 244 19.10 -11.11 -4.41
CA ILE A 244 18.94 -10.42 -3.13
C ILE A 244 20.32 -9.97 -2.65
N ASN A 245 20.58 -8.67 -2.72
CA ASN A 245 21.86 -8.08 -2.36
C ASN A 245 21.82 -7.57 -0.91
N ILE A 246 22.77 -8.01 -0.09
CA ILE A 246 22.96 -7.47 1.26
C ILE A 246 23.92 -6.29 1.18
N ARG A 247 23.50 -5.13 1.67
CA ARG A 247 24.30 -3.92 1.73
C ARG A 247 24.34 -3.37 3.16
N PRO A 248 25.37 -2.59 3.54
CA PRO A 248 25.28 -1.78 4.74
C PRO A 248 23.97 -0.98 4.72
N ALA A 249 23.24 -1.00 5.83
CA ALA A 249 22.31 0.06 6.12
C ALA A 249 23.19 1.30 6.18
N THR A 250 23.17 2.11 5.12
CA THR A 250 23.92 3.38 5.11
C THR A 250 23.56 4.08 6.40
N ALA A 251 24.56 4.33 7.26
CA ALA A 251 24.37 5.19 8.41
C ALA A 251 23.71 6.45 7.88
N PHE A 252 22.54 6.76 8.39
CA PHE A 252 22.07 8.12 8.33
C PHE A 252 23.07 8.90 9.18
N GLU A 253 24.15 9.41 8.59
CA GLU A 253 24.80 10.58 9.14
C GLU A 253 23.72 11.65 9.15
N GLU A 254 23.30 12.09 10.35
CA GLU A 254 22.44 13.26 10.44
C GLU A 254 23.13 14.38 9.64
N PRO A 255 22.47 14.97 8.62
CA PRO A 255 23.06 16.11 7.94
C PRO A 255 23.37 17.17 8.99
N LYS A 256 24.64 17.61 9.03
CA LYS A 256 25.11 18.70 9.89
C LYS A 256 24.05 19.81 9.88
N PRO A 257 23.54 20.23 11.06
CA PRO A 257 22.36 21.07 11.12
C PRO A 257 22.55 22.30 10.26
N ALA A 258 21.66 22.47 9.28
CA ALA A 258 21.55 23.71 8.53
C ALA A 258 21.40 24.87 9.55
N PRO A 259 22.05 26.02 9.31
CA PRO A 259 22.07 27.13 10.25
C PRO A 259 20.64 27.48 10.69
N ALA A 260 20.47 27.58 12.00
CA ALA A 260 19.20 27.65 12.70
C ALA A 260 18.18 28.58 12.03
N HIS A 261 17.23 28.00 11.30
CA HIS A 261 15.89 28.55 11.10
C HIS A 261 14.92 27.40 11.38
N GLN A 262 14.44 27.40 12.63
CA GLN A 262 13.29 26.69 13.16
C GLN A 262 12.84 25.47 12.34
N VAL A 263 13.48 24.34 12.61
CA VAL A 263 12.83 23.04 12.36
C VAL A 263 11.55 23.07 13.19
N ALA A 264 10.41 23.11 12.51
CA ALA A 264 9.13 22.94 13.17
C ALA A 264 9.24 21.68 14.06
N PRO A 265 8.79 21.74 15.33
CA PRO A 265 8.97 20.64 16.27
C PRO A 265 8.50 19.32 15.65
N VAL A 266 9.10 18.21 16.06
CA VAL A 266 8.59 16.86 15.73
C VAL A 266 7.25 16.71 16.43
N ILE A 267 6.20 17.25 15.81
CA ILE A 267 4.82 17.07 16.22
C ILE A 267 4.44 15.65 15.78
N LYS A 268 3.80 14.89 16.67
CA LYS A 268 2.91 13.79 16.26
C LYS A 268 1.82 14.41 15.39
N TYR A 269 2.09 14.59 14.11
CA TYR A 269 1.21 15.35 13.23
C TYR A 269 0.04 14.45 12.84
N GLU A 270 -1.02 14.49 13.64
CA GLU A 270 -2.36 14.34 13.12
C GLU A 270 -2.71 15.72 12.57
N PRO A 271 -2.77 15.93 11.26
CA PRO A 271 -3.16 17.23 10.75
C PRO A 271 -4.61 17.50 11.14
N GLU A 272 -4.78 18.41 12.10
CA GLU A 272 -6.06 19.05 12.36
C GLU A 272 -6.62 19.63 11.05
N GLU A 273 -7.94 19.59 10.89
CA GLU A 273 -8.58 20.19 9.73
C GLU A 273 -8.26 21.69 9.66
N LEU A 274 -7.84 22.15 8.48
CA LEU A 274 -7.60 23.58 8.27
C LEU A 274 -8.93 24.30 8.12
N GLU A 275 -9.37 24.96 9.19
CA GLU A 275 -10.49 25.91 9.15
C GLU A 275 -10.06 27.24 8.51
N LEU A 276 -9.85 27.23 7.19
CA LEU A 276 -9.62 28.44 6.40
C LEU A 276 -10.90 28.85 5.67
N THR A 277 -11.22 30.14 5.70
CA THR A 277 -12.26 30.75 4.87
C THR A 277 -11.79 30.89 3.42
N ILE A 278 -12.74 31.03 2.48
CA ILE A 278 -12.42 31.28 1.07
C ILE A 278 -11.56 32.53 0.91
N GLU A 279 -11.89 33.62 1.58
CA GLU A 279 -11.17 34.90 1.48
C GLU A 279 -9.73 34.81 2.02
N GLU A 280 -9.49 34.01 3.06
CA GLU A 280 -8.13 33.71 3.52
C GLU A 280 -7.37 32.89 2.49
N MET A 281 -7.98 31.83 1.95
CA MET A 281 -7.34 30.96 0.95
C MET A 281 -6.95 31.69 -0.33
N LYS A 282 -7.71 32.70 -0.76
CA LYS A 282 -7.36 33.53 -1.94
C LYS A 282 -6.05 34.32 -1.76
N ARG A 283 -5.70 34.66 -0.52
CA ARG A 283 -4.50 35.45 -0.21
C ARG A 283 -3.26 34.58 -0.08
N LEU A 284 -3.42 33.30 0.21
CA LEU A 284 -2.31 32.37 0.34
C LEU A 284 -1.66 32.12 -1.02
N ARG A 285 -0.35 31.93 -1.01
CA ARG A 285 0.40 31.40 -2.14
C ARG A 285 1.25 30.24 -1.67
N VAL A 286 1.36 29.18 -2.48
CA VAL A 286 2.34 28.12 -2.24
C VAL A 286 3.56 28.40 -3.09
N VAL A 287 4.73 28.54 -2.48
CA VAL A 287 6.01 28.52 -3.18
C VAL A 287 6.51 27.09 -3.18
N MET A 288 6.81 26.56 -4.36
CA MET A 288 7.37 25.23 -4.57
C MET A 288 8.76 25.36 -5.18
N GLU A 289 9.78 25.11 -4.36
CA GLU A 289 11.18 25.07 -4.76
C GLU A 289 11.50 23.67 -5.30
N THR A 290 11.96 23.58 -6.54
CA THR A 290 12.34 22.31 -7.16
C THR A 290 13.83 22.29 -7.52
N SER A 291 14.32 21.12 -7.90
CA SER A 291 15.62 20.96 -8.57
C SER A 291 15.72 21.72 -9.90
N MET A 292 14.59 22.05 -10.53
CA MET A 292 14.52 22.71 -11.85
C MET A 292 14.18 24.21 -11.77
N GLY A 293 13.95 24.73 -10.56
CA GLY A 293 13.57 26.14 -10.32
C GLY A 293 12.42 26.27 -9.33
N GLU A 294 12.03 27.51 -9.08
CA GLU A 294 10.93 27.86 -8.17
C GLU A 294 9.65 28.19 -8.95
N MET A 295 8.50 27.77 -8.44
CA MET A 295 7.20 28.18 -8.95
C MET A 295 6.26 28.61 -7.82
N THR A 296 5.45 29.63 -8.07
CA THR A 296 4.43 30.11 -7.14
C THR A 296 3.04 29.66 -7.62
N ILE A 297 2.27 29.02 -6.75
CA ILE A 297 0.91 28.56 -6.99
C ILE A 297 -0.07 29.45 -6.23
N GLU A 298 -1.11 29.92 -6.93
CA GLU A 298 -2.31 30.47 -6.32
C GLU A 298 -3.41 29.40 -6.22
N PHE A 299 -4.28 29.53 -5.22
CA PHE A 299 -5.40 28.61 -5.01
C PHE A 299 -6.65 29.06 -5.74
N LEU A 300 -7.53 28.09 -6.03
CA LEU A 300 -8.88 28.29 -6.59
C LEU A 300 -9.96 27.90 -5.56
N PRO A 301 -10.05 28.58 -4.40
CA PRO A 301 -10.92 28.17 -3.30
C PRO A 301 -12.42 28.33 -3.61
N GLU A 302 -12.82 29.09 -4.63
CA GLU A 302 -14.22 29.24 -5.01
C GLU A 302 -14.80 27.99 -5.67
N VAL A 303 -13.96 27.18 -6.33
CA VAL A 303 -14.39 25.99 -7.07
C VAL A 303 -14.00 24.68 -6.39
N ALA A 304 -12.97 24.70 -5.54
CA ALA A 304 -12.48 23.50 -4.84
C ALA A 304 -11.94 23.80 -3.43
N PRO A 305 -12.77 24.37 -2.53
CA PRO A 305 -12.33 24.78 -1.19
C PRO A 305 -11.76 23.62 -0.35
N ASN A 306 -12.29 22.40 -0.46
CA ASN A 306 -11.80 21.28 0.32
C ASN A 306 -10.46 20.76 -0.22
N HIS A 307 -10.24 20.76 -1.54
CA HIS A 307 -8.95 20.40 -2.13
C HIS A 307 -7.89 21.45 -1.84
N VAL A 308 -8.24 22.73 -1.80
CA VAL A 308 -7.31 23.78 -1.38
C VAL A 308 -6.89 23.55 0.07
N LYS A 309 -7.83 23.32 0.99
CA LYS A 309 -7.52 22.97 2.40
C LYS A 309 -6.66 21.72 2.48
N HIS A 310 -6.99 20.69 1.71
CA HIS A 310 -6.26 19.42 1.66
C HIS A 310 -4.82 19.62 1.19
N PHE A 311 -4.61 20.31 0.08
CA PHE A 311 -3.27 20.58 -0.43
C PHE A 311 -2.48 21.47 0.54
N ALA A 312 -3.09 22.55 1.05
CA ALA A 312 -2.48 23.45 2.02
C ALA A 312 -2.07 22.73 3.32
N LYS A 313 -2.87 21.76 3.78
CA LYS A 313 -2.58 20.89 4.95
C LYS A 313 -1.27 20.14 4.76
N TYR A 314 -1.07 19.49 3.61
CA TYR A 314 0.17 18.75 3.31
C TYR A 314 1.36 19.66 2.97
N VAL A 315 1.12 20.84 2.39
CA VAL A 315 2.18 21.85 2.24
C VAL A 315 2.65 22.34 3.62
N LYS A 316 1.74 22.74 4.52
CA LYS A 316 2.08 23.20 5.88
C LYS A 316 2.80 22.13 6.69
N SER A 317 2.47 20.86 6.48
CA SER A 317 3.14 19.77 7.16
C SER A 317 4.55 19.50 6.63
N GLY A 318 4.94 20.08 5.49
CA GLY A 318 6.20 19.77 4.80
C GLY A 318 6.17 18.41 4.09
N PHE A 319 4.99 17.84 3.84
CA PHE A 319 4.85 16.54 3.18
C PHE A 319 5.50 16.53 1.79
N TYR A 320 5.33 17.60 1.00
CA TYR A 320 5.89 17.59 -0.35
C TYR A 320 7.43 17.71 -0.37
N ASP A 321 8.06 18.10 0.75
CA ASP A 321 9.51 18.29 0.85
C ASP A 321 10.24 16.96 0.66
N GLY A 322 11.06 16.89 -0.38
CA GLY A 322 11.77 15.72 -0.86
C GLY A 322 10.94 14.81 -1.79
N THR A 323 9.64 15.04 -2.00
CA THR A 323 8.94 14.26 -3.03
C THR A 323 9.43 14.67 -4.43
N THR A 324 9.01 13.98 -5.48
CA THR A 324 9.43 14.29 -6.85
C THR A 324 8.24 14.48 -7.78
N PHE A 325 8.51 15.09 -8.92
CA PHE A 325 7.70 14.87 -10.11
C PHE A 325 8.06 13.50 -10.70
N SER A 326 7.30 12.45 -10.35
CA SER A 326 7.62 11.06 -10.69
C SER A 326 7.04 10.59 -12.01
N ARG A 327 6.12 11.36 -12.59
CA ARG A 327 5.48 11.04 -13.86
C ARG A 327 5.37 12.27 -14.74
N ILE A 328 5.78 12.14 -15.99
CA ILE A 328 5.81 13.18 -16.99
C ILE A 328 5.23 12.61 -18.28
N VAL A 329 4.15 13.23 -18.73
CA VAL A 329 3.52 12.91 -20.01
C VAL A 329 3.71 14.12 -20.92
N PRO A 330 4.61 14.04 -21.92
CA PRO A 330 4.90 15.16 -22.80
C PRO A 330 3.63 15.76 -23.43
N GLY A 331 3.49 17.08 -23.35
CA GLY A 331 2.33 17.82 -23.88
C GLY A 331 1.03 17.68 -23.08
N PHE A 332 1.02 16.91 -21.99
CA PHE A 332 -0.16 16.62 -21.19
C PHE A 332 0.00 17.13 -19.75
N VAL A 333 0.72 16.40 -18.88
CA VAL A 333 0.87 16.78 -17.47
C VAL A 333 2.24 16.37 -16.91
N ILE A 334 2.68 17.11 -15.89
CA ILE A 334 3.69 16.66 -14.94
C ILE A 334 3.00 16.35 -13.62
N GLN A 335 3.32 15.23 -12.97
CA GLN A 335 2.65 14.75 -11.78
C GLN A 335 3.65 14.54 -10.65
N GLY A 336 3.30 15.02 -9.46
CA GLY A 336 4.16 15.02 -8.29
C GLY A 336 3.40 14.79 -6.98
N GLY A 337 4.17 14.80 -5.90
CA GLY A 337 3.65 14.54 -4.56
C GLY A 337 3.53 13.07 -4.21
N ASP A 338 4.19 12.18 -4.95
CA ASP A 338 4.21 10.75 -4.64
C ASP A 338 5.13 10.46 -3.44
N ILE A 339 4.53 9.95 -2.36
CA ILE A 339 5.21 9.60 -1.11
C ILE A 339 6.34 8.56 -1.32
N SER A 340 6.21 7.71 -2.34
CA SER A 340 7.21 6.67 -2.65
C SER A 340 8.55 7.25 -3.13
N THR A 341 8.56 8.54 -3.47
CA THR A 341 9.69 9.21 -4.10
C THR A 341 10.57 10.00 -3.15
N TRP A 342 10.25 10.04 -1.85
CA TRP A 342 11.14 10.66 -0.88
C TRP A 342 12.55 10.05 -0.91
N PRO A 343 13.61 10.85 -0.69
CA PRO A 343 14.93 10.34 -0.41
C PRO A 343 14.85 9.33 0.73
N GLN A 344 15.66 8.28 0.64
CA GLN A 344 15.70 7.24 1.67
C GLN A 344 15.91 7.83 3.07
N ASP A 345 16.66 8.93 3.14
CA ASP A 345 17.04 9.65 4.34
C ASP A 345 16.08 10.76 4.81
N SER A 346 15.00 11.00 4.06
CA SER A 346 14.11 12.12 4.34
C SER A 346 13.53 12.06 5.76
N PRO A 347 13.63 13.15 6.54
CA PRO A 347 12.99 13.29 7.85
C PRO A 347 11.48 13.04 7.79
N ASN A 348 10.85 13.29 6.63
CA ASN A 348 9.43 13.05 6.42
C ASN A 348 9.06 11.56 6.34
N ARG A 349 10.01 10.67 6.01
CA ARG A 349 9.78 9.21 6.06
C ARG A 349 9.68 8.67 7.48
N LYS A 350 10.32 9.35 8.45
CA LYS A 350 10.20 9.06 9.88
C LYS A 350 8.90 9.60 10.48
N ARG A 351 8.17 10.46 9.75
CA ARG A 351 6.84 10.96 10.16
C ARG A 351 5.79 9.90 9.84
N TYR A 352 4.97 9.56 10.83
CA TYR A 352 3.94 8.53 10.70
C TYR A 352 2.76 9.01 9.84
N TRP A 353 2.85 8.86 8.52
CA TRP A 353 1.73 9.10 7.58
C TRP A 353 0.81 7.90 7.41
N LYS A 354 0.48 7.25 8.54
CA LYS A 354 -0.37 6.04 8.58
C LYS A 354 -1.81 6.26 8.07
N LYS A 355 -2.21 7.51 7.82
CA LYS A 355 -3.54 7.89 7.33
C LYS A 355 -3.44 9.01 6.30
N ILE A 356 -3.20 8.64 5.04
CA ILE A 356 -3.55 9.49 3.91
C ILE A 356 -4.93 9.03 3.47
N GLU A 357 -5.93 9.84 3.72
CA GLU A 357 -7.32 9.52 3.41
C GLU A 357 -7.69 10.07 2.04
N PRO A 358 -8.51 9.34 1.27
CA PRO A 358 -9.09 9.89 0.06
C PRO A 358 -9.94 11.11 0.38
N ILE A 359 -9.93 12.09 -0.53
CA ILE A 359 -10.79 13.27 -0.46
C ILE A 359 -11.88 13.17 -1.50
N LYS A 360 -13.12 13.49 -1.09
CA LYS A 360 -14.27 13.58 -2.00
C LYS A 360 -13.99 14.64 -3.09
N ALA A 361 -14.20 14.27 -4.34
CA ALA A 361 -13.95 15.11 -5.49
C ALA A 361 -14.80 16.39 -5.50
N GLU A 362 -14.20 17.49 -5.93
CA GLU A 362 -14.85 18.78 -6.20
C GLU A 362 -14.71 19.08 -7.70
N LEU A 363 -15.18 18.14 -8.52
CA LEU A 363 -15.12 18.23 -9.98
C LEU A 363 -15.70 19.57 -10.44
N ASN A 364 -14.96 20.27 -11.30
CA ASN A 364 -15.31 21.62 -11.71
C ASN A 364 -14.97 21.89 -13.19
N GLN A 365 -15.53 22.98 -13.72
CA GLN A 365 -15.43 23.36 -15.13
C GLN A 365 -14.23 24.27 -15.43
N THR A 366 -13.24 24.34 -14.52
CA THR A 366 -12.03 25.10 -14.79
C THR A 366 -11.27 24.44 -15.94
N ASN A 367 -11.00 25.22 -16.98
CA ASN A 367 -10.16 24.76 -18.10
C ASN A 367 -8.74 24.47 -17.61
N PHE A 368 -8.26 23.25 -17.85
CA PHE A 368 -6.86 22.90 -17.65
C PHE A 368 -6.00 23.55 -18.74
N GLU A 369 -5.62 24.80 -18.50
CA GLU A 369 -4.58 25.53 -19.22
C GLU A 369 -3.20 25.25 -18.60
N LYS A 370 -2.13 25.67 -19.27
CA LYS A 370 -0.77 25.57 -18.71
C LYS A 370 -0.72 26.15 -17.30
N GLY A 371 -0.14 25.38 -16.38
CA GLY A 371 0.00 25.76 -14.98
C GLY A 371 -1.19 25.46 -14.08
N VAL A 372 -2.33 24.98 -14.61
CA VAL A 372 -3.46 24.58 -13.75
C VAL A 372 -3.15 23.27 -13.04
N LEU A 373 -3.38 23.24 -11.73
CA LEU A 373 -3.22 22.08 -10.86
C LEU A 373 -4.52 21.29 -10.76
N GLY A 374 -4.42 19.97 -10.83
CA GLY A 374 -5.50 19.06 -10.52
C GLY A 374 -5.07 17.91 -9.61
N LEU A 375 -6.02 17.30 -8.91
CA LEU A 375 -5.75 16.14 -8.07
C LEU A 375 -5.94 14.85 -8.87
N ALA A 376 -4.94 13.98 -8.88
CA ALA A 376 -5.03 12.69 -9.56
C ALA A 376 -5.90 11.71 -8.75
N HIS A 377 -6.72 10.93 -9.47
CA HIS A 377 -7.58 9.88 -8.93
C HIS A 377 -7.63 8.68 -9.90
N GLY A 378 -8.09 7.53 -9.39
CA GLY A 378 -8.37 6.33 -10.19
C GLY A 378 -9.72 6.41 -10.91
N GLU A 379 -10.37 5.28 -11.16
CA GLU A 379 -11.70 5.26 -11.79
C GLU A 379 -12.77 5.97 -10.96
N ASP A 380 -12.67 5.86 -9.64
CA ASP A 380 -13.51 6.60 -8.71
C ASP A 380 -12.95 8.02 -8.50
N PRO A 381 -13.69 9.09 -8.85
CA PRO A 381 -13.26 10.47 -8.59
C PRO A 381 -12.91 10.73 -7.11
N ASP A 382 -13.56 10.04 -6.18
CA ASP A 382 -13.34 10.21 -4.73
C ASP A 382 -12.13 9.43 -4.20
N SER A 383 -11.36 8.77 -5.08
CA SER A 383 -10.14 8.02 -4.70
C SER A 383 -8.88 8.89 -4.62
N GLY A 384 -8.98 10.17 -4.99
CA GLY A 384 -7.86 11.11 -4.97
C GLY A 384 -7.31 11.31 -3.56
N THR A 385 -5.98 11.37 -3.45
CA THR A 385 -5.28 11.54 -2.16
C THR A 385 -4.35 12.75 -2.23
N ILE A 386 -3.04 12.53 -2.38
CA ILE A 386 -1.97 13.54 -2.30
C ILE A 386 -1.25 13.78 -3.63
N HIS A 387 -1.54 12.96 -4.63
CA HIS A 387 -0.93 13.06 -5.95
C HIS A 387 -1.58 14.22 -6.72
N PHE A 388 -0.81 15.26 -7.02
CA PHE A 388 -1.26 16.37 -7.85
C PHE A 388 -0.58 16.29 -9.22
N PHE A 389 -1.22 16.89 -10.22
CA PHE A 389 -0.61 17.12 -11.52
C PHE A 389 -0.73 18.60 -11.91
N ILE A 390 0.17 19.05 -12.78
CA ILE A 390 0.17 20.37 -13.38
C ILE A 390 0.07 20.18 -14.90
N ALA A 391 -0.89 20.83 -15.53
CA ALA A 391 -1.01 20.84 -16.98
C ALA A 391 0.17 21.60 -17.61
N VAL A 392 0.84 20.99 -18.60
CA VAL A 392 1.99 21.62 -19.30
C VAL A 392 1.54 22.50 -20.47
N GLY A 393 0.27 22.37 -20.87
CA GLY A 393 -0.38 23.09 -21.96
C GLY A 393 -1.90 23.03 -21.79
N ARG A 394 -2.65 23.28 -22.86
CA ARG A 394 -4.11 23.09 -22.85
C ARG A 394 -4.45 21.61 -22.87
N VAL A 395 -5.26 21.16 -21.91
CA VAL A 395 -5.68 19.76 -21.78
C VAL A 395 -7.20 19.66 -21.57
N SER A 396 -7.97 19.84 -22.64
CA SER A 396 -9.45 19.83 -22.57
C SER A 396 -10.04 18.50 -22.14
N SER A 397 -9.32 17.38 -22.29
CA SER A 397 -9.80 16.06 -21.89
C SER A 397 -9.97 15.90 -20.37
N LEU A 398 -9.38 16.80 -19.56
CA LEU A 398 -9.45 16.81 -18.10
C LEU A 398 -10.57 17.69 -17.54
N ASP A 399 -11.09 18.64 -18.33
CA ASP A 399 -12.10 19.59 -17.87
C ASP A 399 -13.39 18.87 -17.42
N GLY A 400 -13.94 19.28 -16.27
CA GLY A 400 -15.14 18.65 -15.70
C GLY A 400 -14.93 17.23 -15.17
N LYS A 401 -13.76 16.61 -15.37
CA LYS A 401 -13.44 15.25 -14.92
C LYS A 401 -12.50 15.19 -13.73
N TYR A 402 -11.74 16.26 -13.51
CA TYR A 402 -10.81 16.39 -12.39
C TYR A 402 -11.12 17.64 -11.57
N THR A 403 -10.78 17.61 -10.29
CA THR A 403 -10.83 18.80 -9.44
C THR A 403 -9.64 19.72 -9.76
N ALA A 404 -9.87 20.83 -10.46
CA ALA A 404 -8.87 21.90 -10.50
C ALA A 404 -8.91 22.70 -9.19
N PHE A 405 -7.75 22.90 -8.55
CA PHE A 405 -7.70 23.55 -7.22
C PHE A 405 -6.63 24.63 -7.09
N GLY A 406 -5.79 24.82 -8.10
CA GLY A 406 -4.74 25.84 -8.08
C GLY A 406 -4.20 26.16 -9.46
N ARG A 407 -3.35 27.18 -9.54
CA ARG A 407 -2.67 27.59 -10.77
C ARG A 407 -1.28 28.15 -10.45
N VAL A 408 -0.28 27.74 -11.22
CA VAL A 408 1.05 28.36 -11.22
C VAL A 408 0.94 29.77 -11.82
N VAL A 409 1.30 30.79 -11.05
CA VAL A 409 1.29 32.21 -11.44
C VAL A 409 2.69 32.79 -11.67
N GLU A 410 3.72 32.17 -11.10
CA GLU A 410 5.13 32.50 -11.33
C GLU A 410 5.91 31.20 -11.54
N GLY A 411 6.95 31.21 -12.39
CA GLY A 411 7.74 30.01 -12.69
C GLY A 411 7.10 29.07 -13.71
N LEU A 412 6.29 29.58 -14.66
CA LEU A 412 5.73 28.78 -15.76
C LEU A 412 6.81 28.14 -16.65
N ASP A 413 8.01 28.72 -16.72
CA ASP A 413 9.17 28.15 -17.41
C ASP A 413 9.74 26.92 -16.68
N VAL A 414 9.54 26.82 -15.37
CA VAL A 414 9.93 25.63 -14.59
C VAL A 414 9.09 24.42 -15.00
N ILE A 415 7.82 24.62 -15.33
CA ILE A 415 6.96 23.56 -15.89
C ILE A 415 7.56 23.04 -17.20
N ASP A 416 8.02 23.92 -18.09
CA ASP A 416 8.64 23.52 -19.36
C ASP A 416 9.94 22.76 -19.14
N LYS A 417 10.78 23.24 -18.22
CA LYS A 417 12.04 22.59 -17.84
C LYS A 417 11.79 21.16 -17.34
N ILE A 418 10.81 20.98 -16.45
CA ILE A 418 10.44 19.65 -15.94
C ILE A 418 9.88 18.81 -17.09
N ALA A 419 8.97 19.34 -17.90
CA ALA A 419 8.35 18.58 -19.00
C ALA A 419 9.33 18.15 -20.11
N ALA A 420 10.47 18.84 -20.24
CA ALA A 420 11.48 18.58 -21.27
C ALA A 420 12.54 17.55 -20.88
N VAL A 421 12.55 17.07 -19.62
CA VAL A 421 13.53 16.06 -19.19
C VAL A 421 13.36 14.73 -19.92
N LYS A 422 14.43 13.94 -20.02
CA LYS A 422 14.36 12.61 -20.63
C LYS A 422 13.56 11.66 -19.73
N VAL A 423 12.73 10.83 -20.35
CA VAL A 423 11.88 9.86 -19.68
C VAL A 423 12.10 8.44 -20.21
N ASP A 424 11.91 7.45 -19.34
CA ASP A 424 11.68 6.05 -19.69
C ASP A 424 10.19 5.75 -19.50
N GLY A 425 9.45 5.60 -20.60
CA GLY A 425 8.00 5.66 -20.61
C GLY A 425 7.51 7.04 -20.16
N GLU A 426 6.92 7.11 -18.96
CA GLU A 426 6.48 8.36 -18.34
C GLU A 426 7.34 8.74 -17.12
N ARG A 427 8.35 7.93 -16.78
CA ARG A 427 9.19 8.16 -15.61
C ARG A 427 10.41 9.00 -16.00
N PRO A 428 10.72 10.11 -15.31
CA PRO A 428 11.95 10.85 -15.59
C PRO A 428 13.19 10.01 -15.27
N LEU A 429 14.21 10.10 -16.13
CA LEU A 429 15.50 9.46 -15.94
C LEU A 429 16.30 10.09 -14.79
N GLU A 430 16.10 11.39 -14.59
CA GLU A 430 16.70 12.15 -13.50
C GLU A 430 15.67 12.45 -12.40
N ARG A 431 16.18 12.66 -11.18
CA ARG A 431 15.34 12.96 -10.03
C ARG A 431 14.94 14.42 -10.04
N ILE A 432 13.66 14.69 -10.25
CA ILE A 432 13.10 16.04 -10.20
C ILE A 432 12.48 16.29 -8.83
N GLU A 433 13.34 16.62 -7.89
CA GLU A 433 12.96 16.81 -6.49
C GLU A 433 12.21 18.13 -6.25
N ILE A 434 11.14 18.06 -5.46
CA ILE A 434 10.53 19.18 -4.74
C ILE A 434 11.37 19.35 -3.47
N LYS A 435 12.28 20.31 -3.46
CA LYS A 435 13.16 20.58 -2.32
C LYS A 435 12.34 21.03 -1.13
N ARG A 436 11.37 21.90 -1.39
CA ARG A 436 10.51 22.48 -0.37
C ARG A 436 9.20 22.99 -0.98
N ALA A 437 8.10 22.86 -0.24
CA ALA A 437 6.87 23.58 -0.51
C ALA A 437 6.39 24.28 0.77
N TYR A 438 6.07 25.57 0.69
CA TYR A 438 5.57 26.33 1.84
C TYR A 438 4.54 27.38 1.44
N ILE A 439 3.70 27.77 2.40
CA ILE A 439 2.71 28.84 2.20
C ILE A 439 3.34 30.17 2.61
N LYS A 440 3.25 31.17 1.72
CA LYS A 440 3.60 32.57 1.99
C LYS A 440 2.35 33.43 2.17
#